data_AF-A0A1G6X088-F1
#
_entry.id   AF-A0A1G6X088-F1
#
_cell.length_a   1.000
_cell.length_b   1.000
_cell.length_c   1.000
_cell.angle_alpha   90.00
_cell.angle_beta   90.00
_cell.angle_gamma   90.00
#
_symmetry.space_group_name_H-M   'P 1'
#
loop_
_entity.id
_entity.type
_entity.pdbx_description
1 polymer ?
#
loop_
_entity_poly.entity_id
_entity_poly.type
_entity_poly.pdbx_seq_one_letter_code
_entity_poly.pdbx_strand_id
1 'polypeptide(L)'
;MKHTFGRLLCGLAAAFCLCGPAAAQWVFPPGSSLDVPAGGQTDLGCSALDMQGTLNLNGGTVTVDTDATFGSGAVVNGNNGVISVGGNLISTGGNVNTGASTVVLRDGCDPGNSSQISGNFVFQNLTISSTTGRTFVLPAGTNITVLGTLTVQGTQGQPVQLVSSSGATAVVNLGPNATVVRNFASVPGNVQIGAVTAVAAIPTLSEYGLMLLSLLIGLAMFWKRREFAAHARRLG
;
A
#
# COMPACT_ATOMS: atom_id res chain seq x y z
N MET A 1 20.50 -46.66 46.71
CA MET A 1 19.37 -45.76 46.40
C MET A 1 19.77 -44.29 46.12
N LYS A 2 21.03 -43.96 45.76
CA LYS A 2 21.47 -42.56 45.52
C LYS A 2 21.77 -42.21 44.05
N HIS A 3 21.79 -43.17 43.13
CA HIS A 3 22.18 -42.93 41.72
C HIS A 3 21.01 -42.79 40.74
N THR A 4 19.78 -43.08 41.15
CA THR A 4 18.59 -43.02 40.28
C THR A 4 17.95 -41.63 40.21
N PHE A 5 18.19 -40.76 41.20
CA PHE A 5 17.58 -39.43 41.28
C PHE A 5 18.25 -38.40 40.35
N GLY A 6 19.58 -38.48 40.17
CA GLY A 6 20.32 -37.55 39.30
C GLY A 6 20.05 -37.75 37.79
N ARG A 7 19.71 -38.98 37.37
CA ARG A 7 19.40 -39.30 35.97
C ARG A 7 18.02 -38.80 35.53
N LEU A 8 17.09 -38.65 36.47
CA LEU A 8 15.75 -38.09 36.22
C LEU A 8 15.76 -36.55 36.09
N LEU A 9 16.63 -35.86 36.81
CA LEU A 9 16.76 -34.39 36.73
C LEU A 9 17.44 -33.90 35.44
N CYS A 10 18.40 -34.64 34.89
CA CYS A 10 19.02 -34.29 33.59
C CYS A 10 18.10 -34.53 32.39
N GLY A 11 17.14 -35.47 32.49
CA GLY A 11 16.16 -35.72 31.42
C GLY A 11 15.12 -34.60 31.29
N LEU A 12 14.71 -33.98 32.40
CA LEU A 12 13.73 -32.91 32.39
C LEU A 12 14.29 -31.58 31.85
N ALA A 13 15.57 -31.29 32.12
CA ALA A 13 16.24 -30.09 31.63
C ALA A 13 16.46 -30.10 30.10
N ALA A 14 16.70 -31.28 29.51
CA ALA A 14 16.88 -31.42 28.06
C ALA A 14 15.56 -31.26 27.28
N ALA A 15 14.41 -31.62 27.87
CA ALA A 15 13.10 -31.46 27.23
C ALA A 15 12.63 -29.99 27.20
N PHE A 16 13.01 -29.18 28.19
CA PHE A 16 12.66 -27.76 28.25
C PHE A 16 13.42 -26.88 27.24
N CYS A 17 14.57 -27.33 26.73
CA CYS A 17 15.36 -26.59 25.72
C CYS A 17 14.96 -26.89 24.26
N LEU A 18 14.04 -27.84 24.02
CA LEU A 18 13.57 -28.22 22.68
C LEU A 18 12.22 -27.57 22.30
N CYS A 19 11.52 -26.96 23.25
CA CYS A 19 10.38 -26.08 22.95
C CYS A 19 10.92 -24.70 22.56
N GLY A 20 11.29 -24.52 21.30
CA GLY A 20 11.38 -23.17 20.72
C GLY A 20 10.03 -22.45 20.85
N PRO A 21 9.98 -21.11 20.80
CA PRO A 21 8.73 -20.38 20.77
C PRO A 21 7.96 -20.77 19.51
N ALA A 22 6.98 -21.65 19.65
CA ALA A 22 5.98 -21.85 18.62
C ALA A 22 5.09 -20.60 18.65
N ALA A 23 5.30 -19.68 17.71
CA ALA A 23 4.35 -18.61 17.49
C ALA A 23 2.99 -19.25 17.20
N ALA A 24 1.97 -18.92 18.00
CA ALA A 24 0.62 -19.39 17.74
C ALA A 24 0.20 -18.85 16.37
N GLN A 25 -0.23 -19.75 15.49
CA GLN A 25 -0.66 -19.43 14.13
C GLN A 25 -2.03 -20.04 13.89
N TRP A 26 -2.94 -19.23 13.35
CA TRP A 26 -4.25 -19.66 12.89
C TRP A 26 -4.18 -19.95 11.40
N VAL A 27 -4.35 -21.22 11.05
CA VAL A 27 -4.28 -21.68 9.66
C VAL A 27 -5.66 -22.08 9.18
N PHE A 28 -6.10 -21.47 8.09
CA PHE A 28 -7.33 -21.80 7.38
C PHE A 28 -6.96 -22.44 6.05
N PRO A 29 -6.92 -23.78 5.97
CA PRO A 29 -6.44 -24.49 4.79
C PRO A 29 -7.36 -24.30 3.56
N PRO A 30 -6.91 -24.66 2.36
CA PRO A 30 -7.76 -24.62 1.17
C PRO A 30 -9.07 -25.41 1.37
N GLY A 31 -10.19 -24.84 0.91
CA GLY A 31 -11.52 -25.43 1.10
C GLY A 31 -12.17 -25.14 2.46
N SER A 32 -11.46 -24.55 3.42
CA SER A 32 -12.06 -24.00 4.63
C SER A 32 -12.66 -22.61 4.42
N SER A 33 -13.58 -22.21 5.29
CA SER A 33 -14.06 -20.83 5.37
C SER A 33 -13.98 -20.28 6.79
N LEU A 34 -13.67 -18.99 6.89
CA LEU A 34 -13.91 -18.17 8.07
C LEU A 34 -15.05 -17.22 7.76
N ASP A 35 -16.19 -17.43 8.41
CA ASP A 35 -17.39 -16.62 8.25
C ASP A 35 -17.56 -15.68 9.43
N VAL A 36 -17.38 -14.38 9.21
CA VAL A 36 -17.62 -13.35 10.22
C VAL A 36 -18.87 -12.55 9.84
N PRO A 37 -20.01 -12.79 10.51
CA PRO A 37 -21.26 -12.12 10.20
C PRO A 37 -21.25 -10.65 10.62
N ALA A 38 -22.29 -9.90 10.24
CA ALA A 38 -22.43 -8.49 10.57
C ALA A 38 -22.34 -8.24 12.07
N GLY A 39 -21.46 -7.33 12.49
CA GLY A 39 -21.20 -7.04 13.91
C GLY A 39 -20.42 -8.13 14.66
N GLY A 40 -20.12 -9.25 14.01
CA GLY A 40 -19.23 -10.28 14.55
C GLY A 40 -17.79 -9.81 14.56
N GLN A 41 -17.03 -10.28 15.55
CA GLN A 41 -15.59 -10.02 15.65
C GLN A 41 -14.83 -11.32 15.88
N THR A 42 -13.74 -11.48 15.15
CA THR A 42 -12.75 -12.55 15.37
C THR A 42 -11.43 -11.87 15.67
N ASP A 43 -10.97 -12.02 16.90
CA ASP A 43 -9.69 -11.49 17.35
C ASP A 43 -8.70 -12.63 17.57
N LEU A 44 -7.62 -12.62 16.81
CA LEU A 44 -6.53 -13.58 16.89
C LEU A 44 -5.40 -13.09 17.80
N GLY A 45 -5.52 -11.86 18.33
CA GLY A 45 -4.54 -11.20 19.16
C GLY A 45 -3.15 -11.23 18.54
N CYS A 46 -2.15 -11.52 19.36
CA CYS A 46 -0.76 -11.63 18.92
C CYS A 46 -0.42 -12.96 18.19
N SER A 47 -1.42 -13.65 17.64
CA SER A 47 -1.22 -14.87 16.84
C SER A 47 -1.20 -14.52 15.35
N ALA A 48 -0.36 -15.19 14.57
CA ALA A 48 -0.31 -14.97 13.13
C ALA A 48 -1.51 -15.62 12.42
N LEU A 49 -1.93 -15.04 11.30
CA LEU A 49 -2.99 -15.56 10.44
C LEU A 49 -2.40 -16.09 9.14
N ASP A 50 -2.77 -17.31 8.76
CA ASP A 50 -2.52 -17.87 7.43
C ASP A 50 -3.85 -18.33 6.80
N MET A 51 -4.35 -17.50 5.89
CA MET A 51 -5.55 -17.74 5.12
C MET A 51 -5.19 -18.37 3.78
N GLN A 52 -5.56 -19.64 3.58
CA GLN A 52 -5.46 -20.32 2.29
C GLN A 52 -6.84 -20.70 1.73
N GLY A 53 -7.89 -20.62 2.56
CA GLY A 53 -9.29 -20.80 2.21
C GLY A 53 -10.05 -19.49 1.96
N THR A 54 -11.34 -19.48 2.27
CA THR A 54 -12.22 -18.32 2.05
C THR A 54 -12.42 -17.50 3.33
N LEU A 55 -12.26 -16.18 3.26
CA LEU A 55 -12.60 -15.22 4.29
C LEU A 55 -13.88 -14.47 3.91
N ASN A 56 -14.99 -14.75 4.57
CA ASN A 56 -16.27 -14.07 4.35
C ASN A 56 -16.49 -13.01 5.43
N LEU A 57 -16.51 -11.75 5.02
CA LEU A 57 -16.67 -10.60 5.92
C LEU A 57 -17.94 -9.85 5.56
N ASN A 58 -19.06 -10.27 6.14
CA ASN A 58 -20.36 -9.66 5.86
C ASN A 58 -20.67 -8.54 6.87
N GLY A 59 -19.83 -7.50 6.91
CA GLY A 59 -19.87 -6.45 7.93
C GLY A 59 -19.23 -6.84 9.27
N GLY A 60 -18.53 -7.98 9.31
CA GLY A 60 -17.74 -8.44 10.45
C GLY A 60 -16.33 -7.86 10.46
N THR A 61 -15.64 -8.03 11.60
CA THR A 61 -14.24 -7.60 11.78
C THR A 61 -13.35 -8.79 12.08
N VAL A 62 -12.22 -8.91 11.38
CA VAL A 62 -11.11 -9.80 11.76
C VAL A 62 -9.93 -8.95 12.20
N THR A 63 -9.41 -9.25 13.38
CA THR A 63 -8.31 -8.54 14.01
C THR A 63 -7.14 -9.51 14.22
N VAL A 64 -5.99 -9.12 13.69
CA VAL A 64 -4.71 -9.81 13.84
C VAL A 64 -3.72 -8.75 14.31
N ASP A 65 -3.06 -8.93 15.46
CA ASP A 65 -2.07 -7.99 15.96
C ASP A 65 -0.63 -8.32 15.51
N THR A 66 -0.46 -9.39 14.74
CA THR A 66 0.81 -9.78 14.09
C THR A 66 0.62 -9.92 12.59
N ASP A 67 1.25 -10.92 11.97
CA ASP A 67 1.31 -11.11 10.53
C ASP A 67 0.04 -11.76 9.99
N ALA A 68 -0.44 -11.27 8.85
CA ALA A 68 -1.51 -11.88 8.08
C ALA A 68 -1.00 -12.29 6.70
N THR A 69 -1.02 -13.59 6.44
CA THR A 69 -0.63 -14.21 5.17
C THR A 69 -1.87 -14.72 4.43
N PHE A 70 -1.93 -14.42 3.15
CA PHE A 70 -2.96 -14.89 2.22
C PHE A 70 -2.28 -15.74 1.14
N GLY A 71 -2.56 -17.03 1.15
CA GLY A 71 -2.09 -17.98 0.15
C GLY A 71 -2.65 -17.73 -1.25
N SER A 72 -2.09 -18.39 -2.27
CA SER A 72 -2.56 -18.31 -3.66
C SER A 72 -4.02 -18.75 -3.88
N GLY A 73 -4.55 -19.59 -2.98
CA GLY A 73 -5.94 -20.04 -2.98
C GLY A 73 -6.89 -19.18 -2.14
N ALA A 74 -6.37 -18.14 -1.47
CA ALA A 74 -7.15 -17.33 -0.55
C ALA A 74 -8.16 -16.46 -1.29
N VAL A 75 -9.41 -16.49 -0.84
CA VAL A 75 -10.49 -15.66 -1.38
C VAL A 75 -11.03 -14.80 -0.26
N VAL A 76 -11.09 -13.48 -0.45
CA VAL A 76 -11.70 -12.56 0.52
C VAL A 76 -13.00 -12.02 -0.06
N ASN A 77 -14.12 -12.51 0.46
CA ASN A 77 -15.46 -12.01 0.15
C ASN A 77 -15.81 -10.90 1.15
N GLY A 78 -15.30 -9.71 0.87
CA GLY A 78 -15.58 -8.51 1.66
C GLY A 78 -16.87 -7.84 1.26
N ASN A 79 -17.83 -7.72 2.19
CA ASN A 79 -19.03 -6.90 2.06
C ASN A 79 -19.11 -5.94 3.26
N ASN A 80 -18.40 -4.80 3.15
CA ASN A 80 -18.30 -3.77 4.19
C ASN A 80 -17.69 -4.25 5.52
N GLY A 81 -16.86 -5.29 5.49
CA GLY A 81 -16.14 -5.76 6.68
C GLY A 81 -14.82 -5.02 6.92
N VAL A 82 -14.14 -5.39 8.01
CA VAL A 82 -12.83 -4.84 8.38
C VAL A 82 -11.82 -5.96 8.58
N ILE A 83 -10.66 -5.84 7.94
CA ILE A 83 -9.48 -6.69 8.21
C ILE A 83 -8.44 -5.79 8.85
N SER A 84 -8.19 -5.98 10.14
CA SER A 84 -7.25 -5.20 10.90
C SER A 84 -5.99 -6.04 11.10
N VAL A 85 -4.83 -5.58 10.61
CA VAL A 85 -3.53 -6.25 10.75
C VAL A 85 -2.51 -5.36 11.48
N GLY A 86 -1.84 -5.91 12.49
CA GLY A 86 -0.83 -5.21 13.32
C GLY A 86 0.63 -5.46 12.92
N GLY A 87 0.88 -6.46 12.06
CA GLY A 87 2.20 -6.86 11.57
C GLY A 87 2.32 -6.72 10.05
N ASN A 88 2.94 -7.71 9.42
CA ASN A 88 3.11 -7.81 7.97
C ASN A 88 1.83 -8.30 7.30
N LEU A 89 1.58 -7.79 6.09
CA LEU A 89 0.49 -8.23 5.22
C LEU A 89 1.09 -8.86 3.97
N ILE A 90 0.94 -10.18 3.83
CA ILE A 90 1.68 -10.97 2.85
C ILE A 90 0.69 -11.70 1.94
N SER A 91 0.92 -11.66 0.62
CA SER A 91 0.26 -12.53 -0.34
C SER A 91 1.29 -13.45 -1.00
N THR A 92 1.08 -14.77 -0.89
CA THR A 92 1.98 -15.80 -1.41
C THR A 92 1.37 -16.46 -2.65
N GLY A 93 1.46 -15.78 -3.80
CA GLY A 93 1.24 -16.40 -5.11
C GLY A 93 -0.09 -16.10 -5.80
N GLY A 94 -0.78 -15.01 -5.45
CA GLY A 94 -1.99 -14.56 -6.14
C GLY A 94 -2.24 -13.06 -5.97
N ASN A 95 -3.25 -12.54 -6.66
CA ASN A 95 -3.75 -11.18 -6.41
C ASN A 95 -4.90 -11.27 -5.41
N VAL A 96 -4.71 -10.71 -4.22
CA VAL A 96 -5.73 -10.74 -3.17
C VAL A 96 -6.62 -9.51 -3.31
N ASN A 97 -7.89 -9.73 -3.66
CA ASN A 97 -8.92 -8.69 -3.68
C ASN A 97 -9.72 -8.76 -2.38
N THR A 98 -9.76 -7.66 -1.63
CA THR A 98 -10.45 -7.61 -0.33
C THR A 98 -11.95 -7.35 -0.44
N GLY A 99 -12.51 -7.32 -1.64
CA GLY A 99 -13.89 -6.95 -1.89
C GLY A 99 -14.18 -5.53 -1.40
N ALA A 100 -15.41 -5.28 -0.95
CA ALA A 100 -15.83 -3.99 -0.39
C ALA A 100 -15.33 -3.73 1.05
N SER A 101 -14.44 -4.57 1.58
CA SER A 101 -13.91 -4.41 2.94
C SER A 101 -12.84 -3.32 3.05
N THR A 102 -12.67 -2.82 4.27
CA THR A 102 -11.58 -1.92 4.65
C THR A 102 -10.45 -2.73 5.28
N VAL A 103 -9.23 -2.57 4.78
CA VAL A 103 -8.03 -3.11 5.43
C VAL A 103 -7.38 -2.01 6.26
N VAL A 104 -7.10 -2.32 7.52
CA VAL A 104 -6.46 -1.41 8.47
C VAL A 104 -5.12 -2.00 8.88
N LEU A 105 -4.03 -1.38 8.45
CA LEU A 105 -2.70 -1.64 8.99
C LEU A 105 -2.47 -0.71 10.17
N ARG A 106 -2.19 -1.29 11.34
CA ARG A 106 -2.04 -0.55 12.61
C ARG A 106 -0.81 -1.01 13.40
N ASP A 107 -0.56 -0.36 14.53
CA ASP A 107 0.37 -0.87 15.52
C ASP A 107 -0.13 -2.21 16.09
N GLY A 108 0.74 -3.22 16.12
CA GLY A 108 0.44 -4.56 16.62
C GLY A 108 1.34 -4.98 17.79
N CYS A 109 1.32 -6.27 18.09
CA CYS A 109 2.17 -6.88 19.11
C CYS A 109 3.63 -7.09 18.66
N ASP A 110 3.92 -6.86 17.38
CA ASP A 110 5.27 -7.03 16.85
C ASP A 110 6.20 -5.95 17.44
N PRO A 111 7.31 -6.32 18.12
CA PRO A 111 8.27 -5.37 18.66
C PRO A 111 9.00 -4.56 17.57
N GLY A 112 8.87 -4.95 16.30
CA GLY A 112 9.38 -4.20 15.17
C GLY A 112 8.65 -2.87 14.96
N ASN A 113 9.41 -1.78 14.78
CA ASN A 113 8.88 -0.49 14.32
C ASN A 113 8.59 -0.48 12.81
N SER A 114 8.42 -1.64 12.19
CA SER A 114 8.18 -1.77 10.75
C SER A 114 7.16 -2.86 10.43
N SER A 115 6.22 -2.56 9.53
CA SER A 115 5.37 -3.54 8.86
C SER A 115 5.69 -3.57 7.38
N GLN A 116 5.62 -4.73 6.76
CA GLN A 116 5.76 -4.88 5.31
C GLN A 116 4.45 -5.34 4.67
N ILE A 117 4.13 -4.75 3.53
CA ILE A 117 3.18 -5.30 2.57
C ILE A 117 3.99 -6.02 1.49
N SER A 118 3.66 -7.28 1.20
CA SER A 118 4.35 -8.08 0.18
C SER A 118 3.36 -8.85 -0.68
N GLY A 119 3.61 -8.88 -1.99
CA GLY A 119 2.69 -9.47 -2.97
C GLY A 119 1.65 -8.48 -3.50
N ASN A 120 0.65 -9.00 -4.19
CA ASN A 120 -0.30 -8.21 -4.97
C ASN A 120 -1.63 -8.07 -4.25
N PHE A 121 -2.05 -6.82 -4.03
CA PHE A 121 -3.29 -6.51 -3.32
C PHE A 121 -4.15 -5.50 -4.08
N VAL A 122 -5.46 -5.76 -4.06
CA VAL A 122 -6.50 -4.84 -4.48
C VAL A 122 -7.39 -4.55 -3.29
N PHE A 123 -7.35 -3.29 -2.83
CA PHE A 123 -8.10 -2.81 -1.69
C PHE A 123 -9.28 -1.95 -2.16
N GLN A 124 -10.45 -2.11 -1.55
CA GLN A 124 -11.49 -1.10 -1.67
C GLN A 124 -11.13 0.12 -0.82
N ASN A 125 -10.79 -0.08 0.45
CA ASN A 125 -10.26 0.97 1.32
C ASN A 125 -9.03 0.44 2.06
N LEU A 126 -7.96 1.23 2.10
CA LEU A 126 -6.74 0.93 2.83
C LEU A 126 -6.47 2.07 3.83
N THR A 127 -6.42 1.73 5.11
CA THR A 127 -6.03 2.64 6.18
C THR A 127 -4.71 2.17 6.76
N ILE A 128 -3.71 3.03 6.72
CA ILE A 128 -2.41 2.84 7.37
C ILE A 128 -2.38 3.82 8.53
N SER A 129 -2.36 3.31 9.76
CA SER A 129 -2.36 4.12 10.96
C SER A 129 -1.25 3.69 11.90
N SER A 130 -0.56 4.62 12.53
CA SER A 130 0.32 4.30 13.65
C SER A 130 0.40 5.46 14.62
N THR A 131 0.38 5.12 15.90
CA THR A 131 0.55 6.04 17.02
C THR A 131 2.01 6.17 17.46
N THR A 132 2.85 5.21 17.05
CA THR A 132 4.28 5.12 17.41
C THR A 132 5.21 5.64 16.31
N GLY A 133 4.70 6.02 15.14
CA GLY A 133 5.51 6.46 13.99
C GLY A 133 6.11 5.31 13.19
N ARG A 134 5.44 4.16 13.19
CA ARG A 134 5.87 2.92 12.52
C ARG A 134 6.15 3.14 11.02
N THR A 135 7.11 2.39 10.50
CA THR A 135 7.46 2.40 9.07
C THR A 135 6.71 1.30 8.31
N PHE A 136 5.97 1.66 7.27
CA PHE A 136 5.29 0.72 6.39
C PHE A 136 6.06 0.57 5.08
N VAL A 137 6.61 -0.63 4.87
CA VAL A 137 7.35 -1.00 3.68
C VAL A 137 6.36 -1.51 2.62
N LEU A 138 6.23 -0.76 1.53
CA LEU A 138 5.42 -1.13 0.37
C LEU A 138 6.26 -1.95 -0.62
N PRO A 139 5.65 -2.89 -1.35
CA PRO A 139 6.36 -3.62 -2.39
C PRO A 139 6.73 -2.68 -3.54
N ALA A 140 7.98 -2.77 -4.02
CA ALA A 140 8.43 -2.05 -5.21
C ALA A 140 7.56 -2.39 -6.44
N GLY A 141 7.36 -1.41 -7.32
CA GLY A 141 6.52 -1.55 -8.51
C GLY A 141 5.02 -1.43 -8.22
N THR A 142 4.21 -1.92 -9.14
CA THR A 142 2.76 -1.69 -9.18
C THR A 142 1.98 -2.87 -8.60
N ASN A 143 2.20 -3.14 -7.31
CA ASN A 143 1.62 -4.30 -6.63
C ASN A 143 0.42 -3.98 -5.74
N ILE A 144 0.14 -2.70 -5.48
CA ILE A 144 -0.99 -2.26 -4.67
C ILE A 144 -1.94 -1.41 -5.52
N THR A 145 -3.23 -1.75 -5.51
CA THR A 145 -4.30 -0.93 -6.09
C THR A 145 -5.34 -0.59 -5.03
N VAL A 146 -5.69 0.68 -4.89
CA VAL A 146 -6.73 1.17 -3.98
C VAL A 146 -7.85 1.79 -4.80
N LEU A 147 -9.05 1.21 -4.73
CA LEU A 147 -10.19 1.60 -5.56
C LEU A 147 -11.04 2.72 -4.94
N GLY A 148 -11.04 2.83 -3.61
CA GLY A 148 -11.80 3.82 -2.83
C GLY A 148 -10.85 4.71 -2.05
N THR A 149 -10.75 4.57 -0.74
CA THR A 149 -9.98 5.51 0.08
C THR A 149 -8.64 4.93 0.52
N LEU A 150 -7.55 5.67 0.28
CA LEU A 150 -6.26 5.46 0.93
C LEU A 150 -6.10 6.49 2.05
N THR A 151 -6.08 6.03 3.30
CA THR A 151 -5.83 6.87 4.47
C THR A 151 -4.48 6.53 5.06
N VAL A 152 -3.62 7.54 5.26
CA VAL A 152 -2.36 7.39 5.98
C VAL A 152 -2.33 8.37 7.14
N GLN A 153 -2.30 7.85 8.36
CA GLN A 153 -2.49 8.62 9.58
C GLN A 153 -1.42 8.32 10.63
N GLY A 154 -0.67 9.34 11.01
CA GLY A 154 0.22 9.32 12.17
C GLY A 154 -0.29 10.18 13.33
N THR A 155 0.54 10.31 14.35
CA THR A 155 0.34 11.26 15.46
C THR A 155 1.32 12.43 15.36
N GLN A 156 0.97 13.55 15.98
CA GLN A 156 1.84 14.73 15.98
C GLN A 156 3.16 14.40 16.69
N GLY A 157 4.29 14.59 16.00
CA GLY A 157 5.63 14.25 16.49
C GLY A 157 6.09 12.83 16.22
N GLN A 158 5.19 11.93 15.79
CA GLN A 158 5.51 10.57 15.34
C GLN A 158 4.82 10.26 14.00
N PRO A 159 5.28 10.87 12.89
CA PRO A 159 4.66 10.67 11.60
C PRO A 159 4.90 9.25 11.07
N VAL A 160 3.88 8.68 10.42
CA VAL A 160 4.00 7.39 9.73
C VAL A 160 4.97 7.53 8.56
N GLN A 161 5.92 6.60 8.44
CA GLN A 161 6.84 6.55 7.30
C GLN A 161 6.34 5.51 6.31
N LEU A 162 6.14 5.90 5.04
CA LEU A 162 5.98 4.94 3.96
C LEU A 162 7.33 4.78 3.27
N VAL A 163 7.78 3.56 2.98
CA VAL A 163 9.02 3.35 2.21
C VAL A 163 8.80 2.25 1.20
N SER A 164 9.52 2.29 0.08
CA SER A 164 9.50 1.18 -0.87
C SER A 164 10.51 0.10 -0.49
N SER A 165 10.18 -1.16 -0.78
CA SER A 165 11.14 -2.27 -0.69
C SER A 165 12.24 -2.13 -1.74
N SER A 166 13.43 -2.65 -1.43
CA SER A 166 14.55 -2.84 -2.37
C SER A 166 15.08 -1.61 -3.14
N GLY A 167 14.74 -0.39 -2.73
CA GLY A 167 15.31 0.85 -3.31
C GLY A 167 14.73 1.26 -4.68
N ALA A 168 13.80 0.49 -5.25
CA ALA A 168 13.01 0.89 -6.41
C ALA A 168 11.75 1.67 -5.98
N THR A 169 11.05 2.32 -6.92
CA THR A 169 9.83 3.08 -6.59
C THR A 169 8.64 2.15 -6.33
N ALA A 170 7.98 2.27 -5.18
CA ALA A 170 6.69 1.63 -4.93
C ALA A 170 5.59 2.48 -5.57
N VAL A 171 4.69 1.85 -6.32
CA VAL A 171 3.58 2.54 -6.99
C VAL A 171 2.26 2.01 -6.44
N VAL A 172 1.53 2.88 -5.76
CA VAL A 172 0.16 2.62 -5.32
C VAL A 172 -0.79 3.14 -6.39
N ASN A 173 -1.42 2.23 -7.13
CA ASN A 173 -2.42 2.59 -8.11
C ASN A 173 -3.70 3.05 -7.41
N LEU A 174 -4.29 4.13 -7.91
CA LEU A 174 -5.55 4.65 -7.43
C LEU A 174 -6.63 4.41 -8.48
N GLY A 175 -7.81 3.97 -8.04
CA GLY A 175 -9.00 3.86 -8.89
C GLY A 175 -9.49 5.25 -9.36
N PRO A 176 -10.39 5.30 -10.35
CA PRO A 176 -10.87 6.57 -10.94
C PRO A 176 -11.53 7.53 -9.95
N ASN A 177 -12.10 7.01 -8.87
CA ASN A 177 -12.76 7.77 -7.81
C ASN A 177 -12.01 7.66 -6.46
N ALA A 178 -10.77 7.19 -6.48
CA ALA A 178 -10.06 6.94 -5.26
C ALA A 178 -9.62 8.25 -4.60
N THR A 179 -9.77 8.33 -3.28
CA THR A 179 -9.38 9.51 -2.49
C THR A 179 -8.17 9.18 -1.63
N VAL A 180 -7.30 10.17 -1.43
CA VAL A 180 -6.10 10.02 -0.60
C VAL A 180 -6.17 11.00 0.55
N VAL A 181 -6.21 10.48 1.77
CA VAL A 181 -6.18 11.25 3.01
C VAL A 181 -4.84 11.02 3.68
N ARG A 182 -4.10 12.09 3.95
CA ARG A 182 -2.79 12.03 4.62
C ARG A 182 -2.77 12.99 5.80
N ASN A 183 -2.50 12.48 6.99
CA ASN A 183 -2.35 13.27 8.20
C ASN A 183 -1.13 12.77 8.98
N PHE A 184 -0.16 13.64 9.23
CA PHE A 184 1.13 13.26 9.84
C PHE A 184 1.79 12.04 9.15
N ALA A 185 1.87 12.09 7.81
CA ALA A 185 2.49 11.05 6.99
C ALA A 185 3.73 11.59 6.28
N SER A 186 4.81 10.81 6.30
CA SER A 186 6.05 11.06 5.59
C SER A 186 6.15 10.08 4.43
N VAL A 187 6.15 10.62 3.21
CA VAL A 187 6.22 9.86 1.97
C VAL A 187 7.47 10.31 1.21
N PRO A 188 8.56 9.52 1.25
CA PRO A 188 9.78 9.78 0.49
C PRO A 188 9.57 9.58 -1.00
N GLY A 189 10.45 10.16 -1.82
CA GLY A 189 10.33 10.18 -3.28
C GLY A 189 10.38 8.82 -3.98
N ASN A 190 10.73 7.76 -3.27
CA ASN A 190 10.66 6.36 -3.73
C ASN A 190 9.26 5.74 -3.54
N VAL A 191 8.26 6.50 -3.12
CA VAL A 191 6.86 6.04 -3.05
C VAL A 191 5.98 6.98 -3.87
N GLN A 192 5.33 6.42 -4.88
CA GLN A 192 4.40 7.12 -5.75
C GLN A 192 2.97 6.69 -5.42
N ILE A 193 2.12 7.65 -5.07
CA ILE A 193 0.69 7.42 -4.79
C ILE A 193 -0.12 8.00 -5.95
N GLY A 194 -0.88 7.17 -6.63
CA GLY A 194 -1.63 7.52 -7.83
C GLY A 194 -0.83 7.33 -9.12
N ALA A 195 -1.55 7.34 -10.24
CA ALA A 195 -0.93 7.44 -11.54
C ALA A 195 -0.10 8.73 -11.57
N VAL A 196 1.13 8.65 -12.07
CA VAL A 196 1.80 9.84 -12.59
C VAL A 196 0.84 10.40 -13.62
N THR A 197 0.22 11.54 -13.34
CA THR A 197 -0.25 12.39 -14.42
C THR A 197 0.98 12.57 -15.28
N ALA A 198 1.00 11.92 -16.45
CA ALA A 198 1.95 12.26 -17.49
C ALA A 198 1.92 13.78 -17.55
N VAL A 199 3.06 14.42 -17.29
CA VAL A 199 3.18 15.86 -17.48
C VAL A 199 2.62 16.08 -18.87
N ALA A 200 1.45 16.72 -18.95
CA ALA A 200 0.83 16.97 -20.23
C ALA A 200 1.91 17.69 -21.02
N ALA A 201 2.41 17.04 -22.06
CA ALA A 201 3.41 17.64 -22.91
C ALA A 201 2.78 18.95 -23.34
N ILE A 202 3.29 20.07 -22.84
CA ILE A 202 2.94 21.37 -23.40
C ILE A 202 3.25 21.17 -24.88
N PRO A 203 2.27 21.30 -25.80
CA PRO A 203 2.55 21.16 -27.20
C PRO A 203 3.53 22.28 -27.55
N THR A 204 4.82 21.99 -27.45
CA THR A 204 5.86 22.82 -28.02
C THR A 204 5.62 22.67 -29.51
N LEU A 205 5.35 23.80 -30.16
CA LEU A 205 5.37 23.86 -31.61
C LEU A 205 6.66 23.15 -32.05
N SER A 206 6.54 22.19 -32.98
CA SER A 206 7.73 21.51 -33.52
C SER A 206 8.74 22.55 -34.02
N GLU A 207 10.00 22.18 -34.16
CA GLU A 207 11.04 23.06 -34.73
C GLU A 207 10.56 23.74 -36.03
N TYR A 208 9.82 23.01 -36.86
CA TYR A 208 9.16 23.52 -38.05
C TYR A 208 8.04 24.54 -37.76
N GLY A 209 7.23 24.32 -36.72
CA GLY A 209 6.22 25.27 -36.27
C GLY A 209 6.79 26.60 -35.78
N LEU A 210 7.93 26.57 -35.09
CA LEU A 210 8.65 27.79 -34.68
C LEU A 210 9.32 28.50 -35.88
N MET A 211 9.88 27.74 -36.83
CA MET A 211 10.39 28.32 -38.08
C MET A 211 9.27 29.00 -38.89
N LEU A 212 8.10 28.38 -39.00
CA LEU A 212 6.99 28.93 -39.77
C LEU A 212 6.40 30.17 -39.09
N LEU A 213 6.27 30.17 -37.76
CA LEU A 213 5.82 31.34 -37.00
C LEU A 213 6.80 32.51 -37.12
N SER A 214 8.12 32.25 -37.00
CA SER A 214 9.13 33.31 -37.16
C SER A 214 9.15 33.90 -38.56
N LEU A 215 8.94 33.06 -39.60
CA LEU A 215 8.80 33.51 -40.98
C LEU A 215 7.54 34.37 -41.19
N LEU A 216 6.40 33.97 -40.62
CA LEU A 216 5.15 34.74 -40.69
C LEU A 216 5.28 36.10 -40.00
N ILE A 217 5.93 36.16 -38.83
CA ILE A 217 6.17 37.42 -38.12
C ILE A 217 7.11 38.32 -38.93
N GLY A 218 8.17 37.75 -39.54
CA GLY A 218 9.07 38.48 -40.44
C GLY A 218 8.37 39.07 -41.66
N LEU A 219 7.49 38.28 -42.30
CA LEU A 219 6.66 38.73 -43.41
C LEU A 219 5.69 39.84 -42.98
N ALA A 220 4.95 39.66 -41.88
CA ALA A 220 4.03 40.68 -41.39
C ALA A 220 4.74 42.02 -41.10
N MET A 221 5.93 41.97 -40.51
CA MET A 221 6.75 43.16 -40.26
C MET A 221 7.24 43.83 -41.55
N PHE A 222 7.61 43.05 -42.56
CA PHE A 222 8.01 43.57 -43.87
C PHE A 222 6.87 44.27 -44.60
N TRP A 223 5.67 43.68 -44.57
CA TRP A 223 4.47 44.25 -45.19
C TRP A 223 4.06 45.55 -44.49
N LYS A 224 4.02 45.55 -43.16
CA LYS A 224 3.70 46.75 -42.38
C LYS A 224 4.71 47.88 -42.61
N ARG A 225 6.01 47.56 -42.71
CA ARG A 225 7.05 48.55 -43.07
C ARG A 225 6.84 49.15 -44.45
N ARG A 226 6.43 48.35 -45.44
CA ARG A 226 6.14 48.85 -46.79
C ARG A 226 4.92 49.77 -46.83
N GLU A 227 3.87 49.45 -46.08
CA GLU A 227 2.69 50.30 -45.96
C GLU A 227 3.02 51.66 -45.32
N PHE A 228 3.83 51.68 -44.25
CA PHE A 228 4.29 52.94 -43.66
C PHE A 228 5.19 53.75 -44.60
N ALA A 229 6.10 53.09 -45.33
CA ALA A 229 6.95 53.77 -46.30
C ALA A 229 6.14 54.34 -47.49
N ALA A 230 5.07 53.65 -47.90
CA ALA A 230 4.16 54.13 -48.95
C ALA A 230 3.30 55.31 -48.49
N HIS A 231 2.86 55.32 -47.22
CA HIS A 231 2.15 56.47 -46.64
C HIS A 231 3.04 57.69 -46.43
N ALA A 232 4.30 57.51 -46.00
CA ALA A 232 5.24 58.62 -45.82
C ALA A 232 5.58 59.35 -47.14
N ARG A 233 5.58 58.65 -48.28
CA ARG A 233 5.79 59.26 -49.61
C ARG A 233 4.60 60.02 -50.18
N ARG A 234 3.40 59.89 -49.60
CA ARG A 234 2.20 60.63 -50.04
C ARG A 234 1.98 61.95 -49.28
N LEU A 235 2.84 62.25 -48.29
CA LEU A 235 2.72 63.42 -47.40
C LEU A 235 3.90 64.40 -47.52
N GLY A 236 4.81 64.20 -48.47
CA GLY A 236 5.84 65.17 -48.87
C GLY A 236 5.62 65.58 -50.32
#